data_AF-A0A955UQU7-F1
#
_entry.id   AF-A0A955UQU7-F1
#
_cell.length_a   1.000
_cell.length_b   1.000
_cell.length_c   1.000
_cell.angle_alpha   90.00
_cell.angle_beta   90.00
_cell.angle_gamma   90.00
#
_symmetry.space_group_name_H-M   'P 1'
#
loop_
_entity.id
_entity.type
_entity.pdbx_description
1 polymer ?
#
loop_
_entity_poly.entity_id
_entity_poly.type
_entity_poly.pdbx_seq_one_letter_code
_entity_poly.pdbx_strand_id
1 'polypeptide(L)'
;MRWSSIRNLWTRWTGTSARGDRSASADGRIVPSDRLAVWEDRLVDHGVSAEWAGRLAARLAPLEGELGGRAADAMLLGASLAVEVQAEVQADIERNLRDVREVERLLGAFSGELQKLDEVLEVLSAYAQRMRAQPGKPDRRTLH
;
A
#
# COMPACT_ATOMS: atom_id res chain seq x y z
N MET A 1 20.68 4.40 -23.00
CA MET A 1 19.61 3.46 -22.61
C MET A 1 18.66 4.18 -21.67
N ARG A 2 17.40 4.39 -22.09
CA ARG A 2 16.41 5.22 -21.40
C ARG A 2 15.62 4.40 -20.38
N TRP A 3 15.75 4.72 -19.11
CA TRP A 3 14.96 4.17 -18.00
C TRP A 3 13.55 4.78 -17.98
N SER A 4 12.75 4.53 -19.02
CA SER A 4 11.42 5.15 -19.18
C SER A 4 10.24 4.18 -19.18
N SER A 5 10.43 2.90 -18.83
CA SER A 5 9.35 1.89 -18.99
C SER A 5 8.81 1.22 -17.72
N ILE A 6 9.20 1.62 -16.50
CA ILE A 6 8.65 0.98 -15.27
C ILE A 6 7.43 1.76 -14.70
N ARG A 7 7.04 2.87 -15.32
CA ARG A 7 5.96 3.74 -14.82
C ARG A 7 4.53 3.30 -15.15
N ASN A 8 4.32 2.23 -15.93
CA ASN A 8 3.00 1.87 -16.46
C ASN A 8 2.36 0.61 -15.84
N LEU A 9 2.90 0.06 -14.74
CA LEU A 9 2.30 -1.09 -14.05
C LEU A 9 1.46 -0.73 -12.81
N TRP A 10 1.53 0.52 -12.33
CA TRP A 10 0.78 0.98 -11.15
C TRP A 10 -0.62 1.54 -11.46
N THR A 11 -0.93 1.87 -12.72
CA THR A 11 -2.24 2.45 -13.09
C THR A 11 -3.30 1.41 -13.45
N ARG A 12 -2.98 0.11 -13.37
CA ARG A 12 -3.93 -0.99 -13.69
C ARG A 12 -4.58 -1.63 -12.45
N TRP A 13 -4.13 -1.28 -11.24
CA TRP A 13 -4.70 -1.76 -9.97
C TRP A 13 -5.43 -0.65 -9.18
N THR A 14 -5.83 0.41 -9.86
CA THR A 14 -6.85 1.37 -9.40
C THR A 14 -8.07 1.30 -10.33
N GLY A 15 -8.51 0.08 -10.62
CA GLY A 15 -9.79 -0.17 -11.28
C GLY A 15 -10.81 -0.54 -10.20
N THR A 16 -11.89 0.25 -10.14
CA THR A 16 -13.10 0.04 -9.30
C THR A 16 -13.04 0.44 -7.82
N SER A 17 -12.55 1.65 -7.52
CA SER A 17 -13.30 2.47 -6.54
C SER A 17 -14.55 2.99 -7.25
N ALA A 18 -15.55 2.12 -7.35
CA ALA A 18 -16.91 2.51 -7.64
C ALA A 18 -17.26 3.60 -6.62
N ARG A 19 -17.36 4.83 -7.12
CA ARG A 19 -18.00 5.94 -6.43
C ARG A 19 -19.50 5.62 -6.39
N GLY A 20 -19.84 4.63 -5.57
CA GLY A 20 -21.20 4.30 -5.15
C GLY A 20 -21.59 5.25 -4.03
N ASP A 21 -21.59 6.53 -4.35
CA ASP A 21 -22.29 7.53 -3.56
C ASP A 21 -23.79 7.24 -3.79
N ARG A 22 -24.50 6.93 -2.71
CA ARG A 22 -25.92 6.50 -2.64
C ARG A 22 -26.23 5.07 -3.09
N SER A 23 -25.92 4.11 -2.21
CA SER A 23 -26.89 3.04 -1.93
C SER A 23 -27.54 3.29 -0.56
N ALA A 24 -28.18 4.45 -0.44
CA ALA A 24 -29.33 4.63 0.43
C ALA A 24 -30.53 4.02 -0.29
N SER A 25 -30.49 2.69 -0.47
CA SER A 25 -31.61 1.90 -0.96
C SER A 25 -31.50 0.49 -0.40
N ALA A 26 -31.13 0.38 0.88
CA ALA A 26 -31.52 -0.75 1.69
C ALA A 26 -32.94 -0.43 2.16
N ASP A 27 -33.88 -1.14 1.53
CA ASP A 27 -35.27 -1.36 1.89
C ASP A 27 -35.73 -0.57 3.13
N GLY A 28 -36.66 0.38 2.95
CA GLY A 28 -37.15 1.32 3.97
C GLY A 28 -37.95 0.70 5.11
N ARG A 29 -37.53 -0.47 5.60
CA ARG A 29 -37.97 -1.05 6.87
C ARG A 29 -37.25 -0.28 7.97
N ILE A 30 -37.96 0.67 8.56
CA ILE A 30 -37.52 1.31 9.79
C ILE A 30 -37.41 0.20 10.83
N VAL A 31 -36.18 -0.26 11.09
CA VAL A 31 -35.91 -1.22 12.16
C VAL A 31 -36.09 -0.45 13.48
N PRO A 32 -36.86 -0.97 14.45
CA PRO A 32 -36.97 -0.34 15.76
C PRO A 32 -35.59 -0.15 16.39
N SER A 33 -35.36 1.03 16.98
CA SER A 33 -34.07 1.39 17.60
C SER A 33 -33.62 0.35 18.64
N ASP A 34 -34.56 -0.21 19.40
CA ASP A 34 -34.28 -1.23 20.42
C ASP A 34 -33.68 -2.51 19.82
N ARG A 35 -34.10 -2.87 18.59
CA ARG A 35 -33.58 -4.05 17.90
C ARG A 35 -32.17 -3.82 17.36
N LEU A 36 -31.87 -2.59 16.92
CA LEU A 36 -30.51 -2.23 16.50
C LEU A 36 -29.54 -2.30 17.69
N ALA A 37 -29.93 -1.76 18.85
CA ALA A 37 -29.13 -1.83 20.07
C ALA A 37 -28.80 -3.28 20.47
N VAL A 38 -29.78 -4.19 20.39
CA VAL A 38 -29.54 -5.61 20.66
C VAL A 38 -28.52 -6.22 19.69
N TRP A 39 -28.58 -5.87 18.41
CA TRP A 39 -27.62 -6.37 17.43
C TRP A 39 -26.22 -5.78 17.60
N GLU A 40 -26.14 -4.51 17.98
CA GLU A 40 -24.88 -3.83 18.31
C GLU A 40 -24.20 -4.50 19.49
N ASP A 41 -24.93 -4.70 20.60
CA ASP A 41 -24.41 -5.38 21.80
C ASP A 41 -23.93 -6.80 21.46
N ARG A 42 -24.73 -7.56 20.70
CA ARG A 42 -24.34 -8.92 20.28
C ARG A 42 -23.09 -8.93 19.41
N LEU A 43 -22.94 -7.98 18.48
CA LEU A 43 -21.73 -7.87 17.64
C LEU A 43 -20.51 -7.51 18.48
N VAL A 44 -20.66 -6.61 19.44
CA VAL A 44 -19.60 -6.22 20.39
C VAL A 44 -19.19 -7.41 21.26
N ASP A 45 -20.15 -8.17 21.78
CA ASP A 45 -19.90 -9.40 22.54
C ASP A 45 -19.14 -10.46 21.72
N HIS A 46 -19.28 -10.44 20.39
CA HIS A 46 -18.55 -11.30 19.46
C HIS A 46 -17.23 -10.68 18.97
N GLY A 47 -16.75 -9.60 19.61
CA GLY A 47 -15.44 -9.00 19.34
C GLY A 47 -15.41 -7.99 18.19
N VAL A 48 -16.56 -7.64 17.61
CA VAL A 48 -16.64 -6.56 16.61
C VAL A 48 -16.53 -5.21 17.31
N SER A 49 -15.67 -4.30 16.83
CA SER A 49 -15.53 -2.98 17.44
C SER A 49 -16.84 -2.18 17.33
N ALA A 50 -17.11 -1.29 18.31
CA ALA A 50 -18.32 -0.48 18.34
C ALA A 50 -18.54 0.36 17.07
N GLU A 51 -17.46 0.80 16.40
CA GLU A 51 -17.56 1.52 15.13
C GLU A 51 -18.19 0.67 14.02
N TRP A 52 -17.81 -0.60 13.94
CA TRP A 52 -18.33 -1.53 12.93
C TRP A 52 -19.64 -2.17 13.37
N ALA A 53 -19.85 -2.38 14.67
CA ALA A 53 -21.05 -2.97 15.23
C ALA A 53 -22.31 -2.21 14.79
N GLY A 54 -22.34 -0.88 14.88
CA GLY A 54 -23.50 -0.09 14.42
C GLY A 54 -23.77 -0.20 12.92
N ARG A 55 -22.72 -0.18 12.10
CA ARG A 55 -22.87 -0.32 10.64
C ARG A 55 -23.35 -1.72 10.24
N LEU A 56 -22.87 -2.75 10.92
CA LEU A 56 -23.25 -4.14 10.68
C LEU A 56 -24.65 -4.44 11.24
N ALA A 57 -24.99 -3.95 12.42
CA ALA A 57 -26.32 -4.08 13.03
C ALA A 57 -27.41 -3.52 12.11
N ALA A 58 -27.19 -2.32 11.54
CA ALA A 58 -28.12 -1.72 10.58
C ALA A 58 -28.37 -2.57 9.33
N ARG A 59 -27.40 -3.42 8.93
CA ARG A 59 -27.50 -4.30 7.76
C ARG A 59 -28.00 -5.70 8.09
N LEU A 60 -27.67 -6.23 9.26
CA LEU A 60 -27.97 -7.61 9.66
C LEU A 60 -29.32 -7.73 10.38
N ALA A 61 -29.72 -6.73 11.18
CA ALA A 61 -30.98 -6.76 11.92
C ALA A 61 -32.24 -6.97 11.05
N PRO A 62 -32.35 -6.41 9.83
CA PRO A 62 -33.46 -6.71 8.93
C PRO A 62 -33.54 -8.18 8.48
N LEU A 63 -32.39 -8.87 8.37
CA LEU A 63 -32.28 -10.21 7.81
C LEU A 63 -32.68 -11.31 8.81
N GLU A 64 -32.61 -11.01 10.11
CA GLU A 64 -32.94 -11.96 11.18
C GLU A 64 -34.39 -12.49 11.07
N GLY A 65 -35.33 -11.62 10.70
CA GLY A 65 -36.74 -11.99 10.56
C GLY A 65 -36.99 -12.99 9.42
N GLU A 66 -36.10 -13.03 8.43
CA GLU A 66 -36.23 -13.89 7.25
C GLU A 66 -35.48 -15.22 7.41
N LEU A 67 -34.41 -15.23 8.21
CA LEU A 67 -33.49 -16.37 8.31
C LEU A 67 -33.63 -17.19 9.61
N GLY A 68 -34.28 -16.61 10.63
CA GLY A 68 -34.45 -17.24 11.95
C GLY A 68 -33.19 -17.21 12.82
N GLY A 69 -33.34 -17.57 14.10
CA GLY A 69 -32.31 -17.36 15.13
C GLY A 69 -30.96 -18.04 14.87
N ARG A 70 -30.95 -19.30 14.42
CA ARG A 70 -29.69 -20.02 14.14
C ARG A 70 -28.89 -19.39 13.00
N ALA A 71 -29.56 -18.85 11.99
CA ALA A 71 -28.88 -18.17 10.90
C ALA A 71 -28.36 -16.80 11.32
N ALA A 72 -29.06 -16.11 12.24
CA ALA A 72 -28.56 -14.89 12.86
C ALA A 72 -27.26 -15.12 13.64
N ASP A 73 -27.18 -16.22 14.40
CA ASP A 73 -25.94 -16.60 15.11
C ASP A 73 -24.78 -16.87 14.15
N ALA A 74 -25.05 -17.59 13.05
CA ALA A 74 -24.04 -17.82 12.01
C ALA A 74 -23.59 -16.51 11.33
N MET A 75 -24.49 -15.54 11.14
CA MET A 75 -24.15 -14.23 10.61
C MET A 75 -23.28 -13.42 11.56
N LEU A 76 -23.52 -13.48 12.87
CA LEU A 76 -22.67 -12.82 13.88
C LEU A 76 -21.25 -13.39 13.85
N LEU A 77 -21.12 -14.71 13.84
CA LEU A 77 -19.82 -15.39 13.74
C LEU A 77 -19.11 -15.10 12.41
N GLY A 78 -19.85 -15.08 11.30
CA GLY A 78 -19.30 -14.72 10.00
C GLY A 78 -18.83 -13.27 9.95
N ALA A 79 -19.58 -12.35 10.56
CA ALA A 79 -19.22 -10.94 10.63
C ALA A 79 -17.99 -10.70 11.51
N SER A 80 -17.87 -11.36 12.67
CA SER A 80 -16.68 -11.25 13.51
C SER A 80 -15.44 -11.79 12.81
N LEU A 81 -15.53 -12.99 12.21
CA LEU A 81 -14.44 -13.59 11.45
C LEU A 81 -14.00 -12.70 10.27
N ALA A 82 -14.95 -12.10 9.55
CA ALA A 82 -14.64 -11.20 8.44
C ALA A 82 -13.87 -9.96 8.91
N VAL A 83 -14.24 -9.39 10.06
CA VAL A 83 -13.54 -8.24 10.65
C VAL A 83 -12.13 -8.62 11.10
N GLU A 84 -11.95 -9.79 11.72
CA GLU A 84 -10.63 -10.31 12.12
C GLU A 84 -9.72 -10.49 10.90
N VAL A 85 -10.19 -11.18 9.86
CA VAL A 85 -9.44 -11.40 8.62
C VAL A 85 -9.12 -10.06 7.95
N GLN A 86 -10.05 -9.11 7.93
CA GLN A 86 -9.80 -7.78 7.37
C GLN A 86 -8.70 -7.04 8.14
N ALA A 87 -8.68 -7.13 9.47
CA ALA A 87 -7.65 -6.51 10.29
C ALA A 87 -6.26 -7.11 10.02
N GLU A 88 -6.16 -8.44 9.88
CA GLU A 88 -4.92 -9.13 9.53
C GLU A 88 -4.41 -8.70 8.15
N VAL A 89 -5.27 -8.75 7.13
CA VAL A 89 -4.93 -8.33 5.76
C VAL A 89 -4.47 -6.86 5.72
N GLN A 90 -5.14 -5.98 6.48
CA GLN A 90 -4.75 -4.58 6.56
C GLN A 90 -3.36 -4.40 7.19
N ALA A 91 -3.07 -5.14 8.26
CA ALA A 91 -1.75 -5.11 8.90
C ALA A 91 -0.64 -5.60 7.96
N ASP A 92 -0.92 -6.63 7.16
CA ASP A 92 0.01 -7.14 6.14
C ASP A 92 0.24 -6.13 5.01
N ILE A 93 -0.82 -5.47 4.53
CA ILE A 93 -0.70 -4.40 3.53
C ILE A 93 0.17 -3.26 4.08
N GLU A 94 -0.04 -2.83 5.31
CA GLU A 94 0.74 -1.76 5.93
C GLU A 94 2.22 -2.13 6.09
N ARG A 95 2.51 -3.38 6.44
CA ARG A 95 3.88 -3.90 6.48
C ARG A 95 4.52 -3.88 5.11
N ASN A 96 3.84 -4.43 4.10
CA ASN A 96 4.34 -4.47 2.72
C ASN A 96 4.60 -3.06 2.17
N LEU A 97 3.72 -2.10 2.46
CA LEU A 97 3.93 -0.70 2.06
C LEU A 97 5.14 -0.07 2.73
N ARG A 98 5.42 -0.42 3.99
CA ARG A 98 6.64 0.02 4.68
C ARG A 98 7.89 -0.58 4.03
N ASP A 99 7.85 -1.86 3.69
CA ASP A 99 8.97 -2.56 3.05
C ASP A 99 9.26 -2.00 1.65
N VAL A 100 8.21 -1.71 0.86
CA VAL A 100 8.36 -1.05 -0.45
C VAL A 100 9.02 0.31 -0.32
N ARG A 101 8.62 1.14 0.66
CA ARG A 101 9.25 2.44 0.90
C ARG A 101 10.72 2.31 1.29
N GLU A 102 11.06 1.29 2.05
CA GLU A 102 12.44 1.01 2.44
C GLU A 102 13.28 0.59 1.22
N VAL A 103 12.73 -0.25 0.34
CA VAL A 103 13.37 -0.62 -0.94
C VAL A 103 13.57 0.62 -1.81
N GLU A 104 12.58 1.50 -1.93
CA GLU A 104 12.71 2.76 -2.68
C GLU A 104 13.81 3.66 -2.10
N ARG A 105 13.89 3.76 -0.77
CA ARG A 105 14.94 4.51 -0.08
C ARG A 105 16.33 3.95 -0.39
N LEU A 106 16.50 2.63 -0.34
CA LEU A 106 17.75 1.96 -0.66
C LEU A 106 18.13 2.16 -2.12
N LEU A 107 17.19 1.96 -3.05
CA LEU A 107 17.44 2.20 -4.48
C LEU A 107 17.82 3.66 -4.77
N GLY A 108 17.20 4.61 -4.07
CA GLY A 108 17.59 6.02 -4.14
C GLY A 108 19.03 6.26 -3.71
N ALA A 109 19.44 5.67 -2.58
CA ALA A 109 20.83 5.74 -2.11
C ALA A 109 21.82 5.09 -3.10
N PHE A 110 21.48 3.90 -3.61
CA PHE A 110 22.29 3.22 -4.63
C PHE A 110 22.42 4.05 -5.91
N SER A 111 21.34 4.68 -6.37
CA SER A 111 21.40 5.57 -7.53
C SER A 111 22.35 6.75 -7.30
N GLY A 112 22.37 7.31 -6.09
CA GLY A 112 23.31 8.38 -5.72
C GLY A 112 24.76 7.90 -5.72
N GLU A 113 25.03 6.69 -5.20
CA GLU A 113 26.38 6.10 -5.26
C GLU A 113 26.83 5.80 -6.71
N LEU A 114 25.91 5.35 -7.58
CA LEU A 114 26.22 5.14 -8.99
C LEU A 114 26.57 6.46 -9.70
N GLN A 115 25.89 7.55 -9.38
CA GLN A 115 26.23 8.87 -9.91
C GLN A 115 27.64 9.30 -9.49
N LYS A 116 28.02 9.09 -8.22
CA LYS A 116 29.39 9.38 -7.76
C LYS A 116 30.43 8.56 -8.51
N LEU A 117 30.15 7.28 -8.80
CA LEU A 117 31.04 6.45 -9.60
C LEU A 117 31.20 7.00 -11.03
N ASP A 118 30.12 7.49 -11.64
CA ASP A 118 30.17 8.13 -12.96
C ASP A 118 31.07 9.37 -12.96
N GLU A 119 30.93 10.24 -11.95
CA GLU A 119 31.79 11.41 -11.76
C GLU A 119 33.28 11.04 -11.61
N VAL A 120 33.58 10.00 -10.83
CA VAL A 120 34.96 9.50 -10.67
C VAL A 120 35.52 8.97 -11.99
N LEU A 121 34.72 8.23 -12.76
CA LEU A 121 35.13 7.72 -14.07
C LEU A 121 35.39 8.85 -15.06
N GLU A 122 34.59 9.92 -15.04
CA GLU A 122 34.81 11.11 -15.86
C GLU A 122 36.17 11.74 -15.54
N VAL A 123 36.48 11.97 -14.26
CA VAL A 123 37.76 12.53 -13.81
C VAL A 123 38.94 11.64 -14.23
N LEU A 124 38.83 10.32 -14.05
CA LEU A 124 39.87 9.37 -14.46
C LEU A 124 40.10 9.40 -15.98
N SER A 125 39.02 9.50 -16.77
CA SER A 125 39.12 9.58 -18.21
C SER A 125 39.83 10.88 -18.66
N ALA A 126 39.51 12.01 -18.04
CA ALA A 126 40.16 13.30 -18.30
C ALA A 126 41.65 13.26 -17.92
N TYR A 127 41.98 12.63 -16.79
CA TYR A 127 43.38 12.44 -16.37
C TYR A 127 44.16 11.57 -17.38
N ALA A 128 43.58 10.45 -17.81
CA ALA A 128 44.20 9.58 -18.81
C ALA A 128 44.41 10.29 -20.17
N GLN A 129 43.45 11.11 -20.59
CA GLN A 129 43.58 11.93 -21.80
C GLN A 129 44.71 12.96 -21.66
N ARG A 130 44.82 13.64 -20.51
CA ARG A 130 45.89 14.60 -20.23
C ARG A 130 47.27 13.95 -20.25
N MET A 131 47.39 12.73 -19.71
CA MET A 131 48.62 11.95 -19.79
C MET A 131 49.00 11.59 -21.23
N ARG A 132 48.04 11.19 -22.08
CA ARG A 132 48.30 10.93 -23.52
C ARG A 132 48.67 12.20 -24.28
N ALA A 133 48.07 13.33 -23.92
CA ALA A 133 48.29 14.61 -24.57
C ALA A 133 49.58 15.34 -24.13
N GLN A 134 50.31 14.82 -23.13
CA GLN A 134 51.67 15.26 -22.84
C GLN A 134 52.65 14.50 -23.75
N PRO A 135 53.13 15.10 -24.87
CA PRO A 135 54.28 14.55 -25.56
C PRO A 135 55.46 14.57 -24.58
N GLY A 136 56.19 13.46 -24.49
CA GLY A 136 57.39 13.34 -23.65
C GLY A 136 58.25 14.58 -23.85
N LYS A 137 58.49 15.34 -22.78
CA LYS A 137 59.39 16.50 -22.78
C LYS A 137 60.72 16.02 -23.40
N PRO A 138 61.15 16.52 -24.57
CA PRO A 138 62.49 16.23 -25.03
C PRO A 138 63.43 16.84 -23.99
N ASP A 139 64.24 15.98 -23.39
CA ASP A 139 65.28 16.37 -22.46
C ASP A 139 66.17 17.39 -23.18
N ARG A 140 66.03 18.67 -22.82
CA ARG A 140 66.90 19.74 -23.34
C ARG A 140 68.28 19.51 -22.73
N ARG A 141 69.04 18.59 -23.31
CA ARG A 141 70.50 18.56 -23.24
C ARG A 141 71.02 19.78 -23.99
N THR A 142 71.06 20.90 -23.29
CA THR A 142 72.07 21.93 -23.53
C THR A 142 73.23 21.59 -22.62
N LEU A 143 74.32 21.05 -23.16
CA LEU A 143 75.65 21.31 -22.61
C LEU A 143 76.64 21.32 -23.78
N HIS A 144 77.43 22.38 -23.74
CA HIS A 144 78.40 22.88 -24.70
C HIS A 144 79.62 21.97 -24.84
#